data_AF-A0A1D8GBU1-F1
#
_entry.id   AF-A0A1D8GBU1-F1
#
_cell.length_a   1.000
_cell.length_b   1.000
_cell.length_c   1.000
_cell.angle_alpha   90.00
_cell.angle_beta   90.00
_cell.angle_gamma   90.00
#
_symmetry.space_group_name_H-M   'P 1'
#
loop_
_entity.id
_entity.type
_entity.pdbx_description
1 polymer ?
#
loop_
_entity_poly.entity_id
_entity_poly.type
_entity_poly.pdbx_seq_one_letter_code
_entity_poly.pdbx_strand_id
1 'polypeptide(L)'
;MKYFTLAAVILILIDVFKRMFKYKDEIRESIHQIEHCRLTKWVTPNKESDAYKREEKLLERARVKISVEALQLIKLTGFFIALVIGILLVWSQYQLELKEIFDKKSINFSIVGEQTQTAYDDAMLNQLTREAHEKINYKAYVKGGEYSLLQQEVVELVTQKEMDREYTMYYAEKVYYNLIELSNKQKISYMRIALPLILAALGMLLPKTILRIRAKKTEQLMNIELNKLEILTLLLLKKENINIYQILLQLKRKSKVFNPYLTRCVNIYPKNARLALETMQKEVEHKEFSRFINILKLGIETNKRSTAEILEIARRLKNSIQQAQTKEKIDKKNRRILLIRFPMIIAAIELLLLPMIIIFYENM
;
A
#
# COMPACT_ATOMS: atom_id res chain seq x y z
N MET A 1 -4.72 14.98 -20.07
CA MET A 1 -3.46 15.13 -19.29
C MET A 1 -3.52 14.65 -17.83
N LYS A 2 -4.65 14.77 -17.10
CA LYS A 2 -4.76 14.39 -15.66
C LYS A 2 -4.46 12.91 -15.34
N TYR A 3 -4.79 11.98 -16.23
CA TYR A 3 -4.51 10.54 -16.05
C TYR A 3 -3.06 10.15 -16.37
N PHE A 4 -2.37 10.96 -17.19
CA PHE A 4 -1.03 10.64 -17.66
C PHE A 4 0.02 10.88 -16.58
N THR A 5 -0.14 11.92 -15.76
CA THR A 5 0.74 12.19 -14.61
C THR A 5 0.55 11.18 -13.49
N LEU A 6 -0.71 10.79 -13.20
CA LEU A 6 -1.01 9.74 -12.25
C LEU A 6 -0.48 8.37 -12.71
N ALA A 7 -0.67 8.02 -13.98
CA ALA A 7 -0.12 6.81 -14.58
C ALA A 7 1.42 6.83 -14.57
N ALA A 8 2.05 7.98 -14.85
CA ALA A 8 3.50 8.13 -14.77
C ALA A 8 4.03 7.97 -13.35
N VAL A 9 3.37 8.55 -12.35
CA VAL A 9 3.72 8.36 -10.93
C VAL A 9 3.55 6.90 -10.50
N ILE A 10 2.49 6.23 -10.96
CA ILE A 10 2.27 4.79 -10.70
C ILE A 10 3.34 3.94 -11.39
N LEU A 11 3.70 4.25 -12.63
CA LEU A 11 4.75 3.54 -13.37
C LEU A 11 6.14 3.76 -12.74
N ILE A 12 6.43 4.98 -12.29
CA ILE A 12 7.66 5.29 -11.53
C ILE A 12 7.65 4.54 -10.20
N LEU A 13 6.53 4.50 -9.48
CA LEU A 13 6.40 3.72 -8.25
C LEU A 13 6.61 2.22 -8.49
N ILE A 14 6.03 1.67 -9.56
CA ILE A 14 6.22 0.26 -9.95
C ILE A 14 7.68 0.00 -10.31
N ASP A 15 8.32 0.91 -11.05
CA ASP A 15 9.71 0.75 -11.49
C ASP A 15 10.70 0.93 -10.33
N VAL A 16 10.46 1.86 -9.40
CA VAL A 16 11.19 1.99 -8.15
C VAL A 16 11.03 0.73 -7.29
N PHE A 17 9.81 0.18 -7.21
CA PHE A 17 9.58 -1.10 -6.53
C PHE A 17 10.37 -2.24 -7.19
N LYS A 18 10.38 -2.28 -8.52
CA LYS A 18 11.09 -3.30 -9.31
C LYS A 18 12.61 -3.17 -9.16
N ARG A 19 13.15 -1.95 -9.13
CA ARG A 19 14.57 -1.66 -8.85
C ARG A 19 14.96 -1.98 -7.42
N MET A 20 14.14 -1.67 -6.41
CA MET A 20 14.38 -2.11 -5.03
C MET A 20 14.46 -3.63 -4.91
N PHE A 21 13.68 -4.37 -5.69
CA PHE A 21 13.79 -5.84 -5.75
C PHE A 21 15.03 -6.32 -6.51
N LYS A 22 15.54 -5.55 -7.48
CA LYS A 22 16.74 -5.86 -8.28
C LYS A 22 18.05 -5.63 -7.50
N TYR A 23 18.11 -4.60 -6.66
CA TYR A 23 19.27 -4.25 -5.81
C TYR A 23 19.21 -4.86 -4.40
N LYS A 24 18.39 -5.89 -4.21
CA LYS A 24 18.10 -6.48 -2.91
C LYS A 24 19.36 -7.00 -2.19
N ASP A 25 20.37 -7.45 -2.93
CA ASP A 25 21.61 -7.99 -2.36
C ASP A 25 22.63 -6.88 -2.00
N GLU A 26 22.73 -5.80 -2.80
CA GLU A 26 23.55 -4.60 -2.48
C GLU A 26 22.98 -3.75 -1.32
N ILE A 27 21.65 -3.61 -1.26
CA ILE A 27 20.97 -2.94 -0.14
C ILE A 27 21.18 -3.74 1.15
N ARG A 28 21.29 -5.07 1.06
CA ARG A 28 21.51 -5.95 2.23
C ARG A 28 22.91 -5.81 2.82
N GLU A 29 23.94 -5.65 1.98
CA GLU A 29 25.30 -5.37 2.46
C GLU A 29 25.39 -3.98 3.09
N SER A 30 24.79 -2.97 2.47
CA SER A 30 24.70 -1.61 3.01
C SER A 30 23.97 -1.57 4.37
N ILE A 31 22.89 -2.33 4.53
CA ILE A 31 22.13 -2.41 5.79
C ILE A 31 22.96 -3.04 6.93
N HIS A 32 23.75 -4.07 6.64
CA HIS A 32 24.63 -4.69 7.66
C HIS A 32 25.75 -3.76 8.12
N GLN A 33 26.27 -2.89 7.24
CA GLN A 33 27.26 -1.87 7.63
C GLN A 33 26.67 -0.75 8.49
N ILE A 34 25.37 -0.48 8.37
CA ILE A 34 24.67 0.60 9.09
C ILE A 34 24.14 0.14 10.48
N GLU A 35 24.19 -1.15 10.81
CA GLU A 35 23.78 -1.68 12.13
C GLU A 35 24.49 -1.03 13.33
N HIS A 36 25.65 -0.38 13.11
CA HIS A 36 26.43 0.29 14.14
C HIS A 36 26.24 1.82 14.24
N CYS A 37 25.38 2.44 13.43
CA CYS A 37 25.15 3.89 13.48
C CYS A 37 24.41 4.33 14.77
N ARG A 38 24.89 5.37 15.47
CA ARG A 38 24.26 5.90 16.72
C ARG A 38 22.76 6.22 16.58
N LEU A 39 22.31 6.58 15.37
CA LEU A 39 20.91 6.87 15.07
C LEU A 39 19.99 5.65 15.23
N THR A 40 20.49 4.43 14.98
CA THR A 40 19.66 3.23 15.09
C THR A 40 19.30 2.94 16.55
N LYS A 41 20.23 3.18 17.49
CA LYS A 41 20.02 3.02 18.94
C LYS A 41 19.05 4.02 19.54
N TRP A 42 18.87 5.19 18.92
CA TRP A 42 17.93 6.22 19.40
C TRP A 42 16.49 5.95 18.96
N VAL A 43 16.32 5.39 17.75
CA VAL A 43 14.99 5.07 17.19
C VAL A 43 14.49 3.69 17.65
N THR A 44 15.39 2.78 18.06
CA THR A 44 15.01 1.46 18.56
C THR A 44 14.37 1.50 19.95
N PRO A 45 13.17 0.88 20.11
CA PRO A 45 12.68 0.53 21.42
C PRO A 45 13.70 -0.36 22.13
N ASN A 46 13.80 -0.21 23.44
CA ASN A 46 14.69 -1.03 24.25
C ASN A 46 14.43 -2.53 23.99
N LYS A 47 15.49 -3.34 23.98
CA LYS A 47 15.43 -4.78 23.63
C LYS A 47 14.47 -5.57 24.51
N GLU A 48 14.28 -5.11 25.74
CA GLU A 48 13.37 -5.74 26.71
C GLU A 48 11.90 -5.38 26.49
N SER A 49 11.62 -4.35 25.70
CA SER A 49 10.27 -3.87 25.40
C SER A 49 9.45 -4.88 24.60
N ASP A 50 8.15 -5.00 24.92
CA ASP A 50 7.20 -5.80 24.16
C ASP A 50 7.05 -5.35 22.70
N ALA A 51 7.35 -4.08 22.40
CA ALA A 51 7.39 -3.60 21.02
C ALA A 51 8.51 -4.27 20.22
N TYR A 52 9.71 -4.34 20.79
CA TYR A 52 10.88 -4.97 20.18
C TYR A 52 10.63 -6.47 19.96
N LYS A 53 10.20 -7.18 21.00
CA LYS A 53 9.89 -8.63 20.93
C LYS A 53 8.82 -8.96 19.88
N ARG A 54 7.85 -8.07 19.66
CA ARG A 54 6.83 -8.24 18.62
C ARG A 54 7.41 -8.11 17.22
N GLU A 55 8.35 -7.19 17.00
CA GLU A 55 8.97 -6.99 15.69
C GLU A 55 9.99 -8.09 15.36
N GLU A 56 10.75 -8.54 16.36
CA GLU A 56 11.64 -9.70 16.26
C GLU A 56 10.87 -10.96 15.85
N LYS A 57 9.79 -11.30 16.57
CA LYS A 57 8.92 -12.43 16.22
C LYS A 57 8.33 -12.31 14.81
N LEU A 58 8.04 -11.09 14.32
CA LEU A 58 7.56 -10.90 12.95
C LEU A 58 8.65 -11.17 11.91
N LEU A 59 9.89 -10.79 12.19
CA LEU A 59 11.05 -11.05 11.32
C LEU A 59 11.38 -12.55 11.27
N GLU A 60 11.34 -13.23 12.41
CA GLU A 60 11.51 -14.68 12.52
C GLU A 60 10.44 -15.43 11.71
N ARG A 61 9.16 -15.08 11.88
CA ARG A 61 8.06 -15.65 11.09
C ARG A 61 8.18 -15.36 9.60
N ALA A 62 8.67 -14.17 9.24
CA ALA A 62 8.94 -13.82 7.84
C ALA A 62 10.18 -14.54 7.27
N ARG A 63 10.99 -15.18 8.13
CA ARG A 63 12.27 -15.81 7.82
C ARG A 63 13.20 -14.85 7.06
N VAL A 64 13.28 -13.63 7.55
CA VAL A 64 14.11 -12.57 6.99
C VAL A 64 15.30 -12.38 7.93
N LYS A 65 16.52 -12.53 7.39
CA LYS A 65 17.76 -12.25 8.14
C LYS A 65 18.02 -10.75 8.15
N ILE A 66 17.26 -10.01 8.93
CA ILE A 66 17.39 -8.57 9.15
C ILE A 66 17.15 -8.31 10.64
N SER A 67 17.92 -7.42 11.25
CA SER A 67 17.75 -7.00 12.64
C SER A 67 16.55 -6.06 12.83
N VAL A 68 16.10 -5.89 14.08
CA VAL A 68 14.99 -4.98 14.39
C VAL A 68 15.40 -3.52 14.13
N GLU A 69 16.67 -3.20 14.38
CA GLU A 69 17.35 -1.94 14.09
C GLU A 69 17.23 -1.58 12.61
N ALA A 70 17.61 -2.51 11.73
CA ALA A 70 17.53 -2.32 10.29
C ALA A 70 16.09 -2.16 9.80
N LEU A 71 15.12 -2.90 10.37
CA LEU A 71 13.71 -2.75 10.04
C LEU A 71 13.21 -1.32 10.31
N GLN A 72 13.66 -0.69 11.38
CA GLN A 72 13.25 0.68 11.70
C GLN A 72 13.91 1.72 10.82
N LEU A 73 15.15 1.50 10.44
CA LEU A 73 15.81 2.33 9.45
C LEU A 73 15.03 2.30 8.13
N ILE A 74 14.58 1.13 7.68
CA ILE A 74 13.74 0.99 6.48
C ILE A 74 12.39 1.73 6.63
N LYS A 75 11.79 1.73 7.83
CA LYS A 75 10.56 2.51 8.07
C LYS A 75 10.80 4.01 7.99
N LEU A 76 11.92 4.48 8.55
CA LEU A 76 12.30 5.88 8.55
C LEU A 76 12.65 6.36 7.13
N THR A 77 13.42 5.58 6.37
CA THR A 77 13.70 5.89 4.96
C THR A 77 12.41 5.90 4.14
N GLY A 78 11.50 4.94 4.38
CA GLY A 78 10.16 4.93 3.77
C GLY A 78 9.35 6.18 4.08
N PHE A 79 9.43 6.71 5.30
CA PHE A 79 8.79 7.97 5.70
C PHE A 79 9.34 9.16 4.91
N PHE A 80 10.67 9.32 4.84
CA PHE A 80 11.29 10.44 4.12
C PHE A 80 11.01 10.37 2.61
N ILE A 81 11.07 9.19 2.00
CA ILE A 81 10.75 9.01 0.58
C ILE A 81 9.28 9.39 0.32
N ALA A 82 8.35 8.92 1.15
CA ALA A 82 6.93 9.25 1.00
C ALA A 82 6.65 10.74 1.24
N LEU A 83 7.38 11.39 2.14
CA LEU A 83 7.29 12.83 2.38
C LEU A 83 7.74 13.64 1.15
N VAL A 84 8.89 13.28 0.56
CA VAL A 84 9.38 13.93 -0.67
C VAL A 84 8.39 13.75 -1.82
N ILE A 85 7.87 12.53 -2.01
CA ILE A 85 6.83 12.26 -3.01
C ILE A 85 5.58 13.10 -2.74
N GLY A 86 5.15 13.20 -1.49
CA GLY A 86 4.00 14.02 -1.08
C GLY A 86 4.19 15.49 -1.43
N ILE A 87 5.36 16.06 -1.15
CA ILE A 87 5.69 17.45 -1.50
C ILE A 87 5.67 17.65 -3.01
N LEU A 88 6.22 16.72 -3.79
CA LEU A 88 6.21 16.79 -5.25
C LEU A 88 4.78 16.73 -5.82
N LEU A 89 3.88 15.94 -5.22
CA LEU A 89 2.48 15.89 -5.62
C LEU A 89 1.76 17.21 -5.36
N VAL A 90 1.96 17.80 -4.17
CA VAL A 90 1.40 19.13 -3.83
C VAL A 90 1.96 20.21 -4.75
N TRP A 91 3.27 20.16 -5.04
CA TRP A 91 3.90 21.06 -6.00
C TRP A 91 3.31 20.92 -7.40
N SER A 92 3.12 19.68 -7.88
CA SER A 92 2.50 19.43 -9.18
C SER A 92 1.06 19.95 -9.24
N GLN A 93 0.27 19.82 -8.16
CA GLN A 93 -1.07 20.38 -8.09
C GLN A 93 -1.04 21.91 -8.14
N TYR A 94 -0.13 22.52 -7.39
CA TYR A 94 0.05 23.98 -7.39
C TYR A 94 0.35 24.52 -8.80
N GLN A 95 1.25 23.86 -9.54
CA GLN A 95 1.57 24.24 -10.92
C GLN A 95 0.37 24.09 -11.88
N LEU A 96 -0.50 23.11 -11.66
CA LEU A 96 -1.72 22.94 -12.45
C LEU A 96 -2.74 24.05 -12.18
N GLU A 97 -2.95 24.42 -10.91
CA GLU A 97 -3.85 25.51 -10.54
C GLU A 97 -3.38 26.86 -11.09
N LEU A 98 -2.08 27.11 -11.07
CA LEU A 98 -1.51 28.32 -11.70
C LEU A 98 -1.78 28.34 -13.20
N LYS A 99 -1.52 27.22 -13.90
CA LYS A 99 -1.79 27.11 -15.33
C LYS A 99 -3.27 27.31 -15.65
N GLU A 100 -4.17 26.78 -14.84
CA GLU A 100 -5.62 26.96 -15.04
C GLU A 100 -6.07 28.42 -14.92
N ILE A 101 -5.45 29.21 -14.02
CA ILE A 101 -5.78 30.63 -13.90
C ILE A 101 -5.14 31.46 -15.02
N PHE A 102 -3.91 31.13 -15.45
CA PHE A 102 -3.22 31.84 -16.53
C PHE A 102 -3.63 31.42 -17.94
N ASP A 103 -4.40 30.35 -18.09
CA ASP A 103 -4.84 29.78 -19.36
C ASP A 103 -6.35 29.49 -19.30
N LYS A 104 -7.10 30.48 -18.82
CA LYS A 104 -8.55 30.38 -18.63
C LYS A 104 -9.22 30.52 -20.00
N LYS A 105 -9.56 29.39 -20.62
CA LYS A 105 -10.38 29.38 -21.84
C LYS A 105 -11.85 29.59 -21.45
N SER A 106 -12.51 30.57 -22.05
CA SER A 106 -13.96 30.75 -21.87
C SER A 106 -14.69 29.52 -22.44
N ILE A 107 -15.46 28.82 -21.61
CA ILE A 107 -16.30 27.70 -22.07
C ILE A 107 -17.62 28.30 -22.56
N ASN A 108 -17.56 29.00 -23.69
CA ASN A 108 -18.77 29.37 -24.42
C ASN A 108 -19.07 28.24 -25.41
N PHE A 109 -20.11 27.45 -25.15
CA PHE A 109 -20.71 26.59 -26.18
C PHE A 109 -21.29 27.52 -27.25
N SER A 110 -20.50 27.80 -28.28
CA SER A 110 -20.81 28.78 -29.32
C SER A 110 -20.63 28.14 -30.70
N ILE A 111 -21.61 28.43 -31.54
CA ILE A 111 -21.84 27.91 -32.89
C ILE A 111 -20.63 28.26 -33.78
N VAL A 112 -20.33 27.42 -34.76
CA VAL A 112 -19.10 27.27 -35.56
C VAL A 112 -18.47 28.55 -36.18
N GLY A 113 -19.05 29.75 -36.02
CA GLY A 113 -18.51 31.03 -36.53
C GLY A 113 -17.87 31.99 -35.50
N GLU A 114 -18.05 31.80 -34.19
CA GLU A 114 -17.65 32.79 -33.15
C GLU A 114 -16.23 32.54 -32.56
N GLN A 115 -15.50 31.58 -33.11
CA GLN A 115 -14.26 31.05 -32.52
C GLN A 115 -13.04 31.96 -32.64
N THR A 116 -13.03 32.91 -33.58
CA THR A 116 -11.84 33.76 -33.82
C THR A 116 -11.75 34.95 -32.88
N GLN A 117 -12.88 35.59 -32.55
CA GLN A 117 -12.91 36.73 -31.63
C GLN A 117 -12.74 36.30 -30.17
N THR A 118 -13.46 35.26 -29.74
CA THR A 118 -13.38 34.72 -28.37
C THR A 118 -12.00 34.17 -28.01
N ALA A 119 -11.30 33.55 -28.96
CA ALA A 119 -9.94 33.05 -28.76
C ALA A 119 -8.90 34.19 -28.69
N TYR A 120 -9.09 35.27 -29.44
CA TYR A 120 -8.24 36.46 -29.37
C TYR A 120 -8.40 37.19 -28.04
N ASP A 121 -9.65 37.35 -27.58
CA ASP A 121 -9.98 37.98 -26.30
C ASP A 121 -9.45 37.18 -25.10
N ASP A 122 -9.55 35.84 -25.14
CA ASP A 122 -8.97 34.97 -24.11
C ASP A 122 -7.43 35.04 -24.10
N ALA A 123 -6.78 35.14 -25.27
CA ALA A 123 -5.33 35.29 -25.36
C ALA A 123 -4.85 36.65 -24.83
N MET A 124 -5.56 37.74 -25.16
CA MET A 124 -5.31 39.09 -24.64
C MET A 124 -5.47 39.13 -23.11
N LEU A 125 -6.54 38.54 -22.59
CA LEU A 125 -6.81 38.45 -21.14
C LEU A 125 -5.70 37.69 -20.40
N ASN A 126 -5.23 36.57 -20.96
CA ASN A 126 -4.14 35.78 -20.39
C ASN A 126 -2.81 36.54 -20.38
N GLN A 127 -2.51 37.31 -21.43
CA GLN A 127 -1.32 38.17 -21.48
C GLN A 127 -1.39 39.29 -20.43
N LEU A 128 -2.51 40.01 -20.35
CA LEU A 128 -2.73 41.07 -19.37
C LEU A 128 -2.65 40.53 -17.93
N THR A 129 -3.21 39.34 -17.68
CA THR A 129 -3.15 38.69 -16.35
C THR A 129 -1.71 38.31 -15.97
N ARG A 130 -0.88 37.85 -16.92
CA ARG A 130 0.53 37.53 -16.66
C ARG A 130 1.37 38.78 -16.39
N GLU A 131 1.15 39.84 -17.15
CA GLU A 131 1.86 41.10 -16.98
C GLU A 131 1.49 41.78 -15.65
N ALA A 132 0.20 41.80 -15.32
CA ALA A 132 -0.27 42.28 -14.02
C ALA A 132 0.27 41.44 -12.86
N HIS A 133 0.43 40.12 -13.04
CA HIS A 133 1.06 39.25 -12.04
C HIS A 133 2.54 39.56 -11.78
N GLU A 134 3.28 40.01 -12.81
CA GLU A 134 4.70 40.35 -12.71
C GLU A 134 4.94 41.76 -12.18
N LYS A 135 4.13 42.73 -12.60
CA LYS A 135 4.30 44.16 -12.27
C LYS A 135 3.62 44.59 -10.97
N ILE A 136 2.43 44.06 -10.67
CA ILE A 136 1.64 44.48 -9.51
C ILE A 136 1.99 43.61 -8.30
N ASN A 137 2.26 44.22 -7.15
CA ASN A 137 2.40 43.50 -5.89
C ASN A 137 1.03 43.16 -5.28
N TYR A 138 0.19 42.45 -6.05
CA TYR A 138 -1.19 42.13 -5.68
C TYR A 138 -1.31 41.37 -4.34
N LYS A 139 -0.24 40.70 -3.90
CA LYS A 139 -0.14 39.99 -2.61
C LYS A 139 -0.14 40.92 -1.41
N ALA A 140 0.49 42.09 -1.52
CA ALA A 140 0.55 43.07 -0.44
C ALA A 140 -0.84 43.70 -0.23
N TYR A 141 -1.47 44.14 -1.31
CA TYR A 141 -2.80 44.76 -1.28
C TYR A 141 -3.89 43.84 -0.74
N VAL A 142 -3.92 42.57 -1.17
CA VAL A 142 -4.92 41.60 -0.69
C VAL A 142 -4.68 41.19 0.78
N LYS A 143 -3.45 41.28 1.29
CA LYS A 143 -3.15 41.05 2.72
C LYS A 143 -3.45 42.27 3.59
N GLY A 144 -3.25 43.48 3.06
CA GLY A 144 -3.52 44.75 3.74
C GLY A 144 -4.98 45.19 3.71
N GLY A 145 -5.82 44.56 2.87
CA GLY A 145 -7.24 44.93 2.72
C GLY A 145 -7.47 46.11 1.77
N GLU A 146 -6.44 46.52 1.02
CA GLU A 146 -6.43 47.68 0.13
C GLU A 146 -6.92 47.32 -1.29
N TYR A 147 -8.15 46.82 -1.37
CA TYR A 147 -8.75 46.35 -2.62
C TYR A 147 -8.98 47.47 -3.65
N SER A 148 -9.22 48.70 -3.19
CA SER A 148 -9.41 49.88 -4.03
C SER A 148 -8.14 50.30 -4.76
N LEU A 149 -6.98 50.23 -4.09
CA LEU A 149 -5.68 50.54 -4.69
C LEU A 149 -5.28 49.50 -5.73
N LEU A 150 -5.56 48.22 -5.46
CA LEU A 150 -5.36 47.14 -6.43
C LEU A 150 -6.17 47.35 -7.71
N GLN A 151 -7.43 47.76 -7.59
CA GLN A 151 -8.29 48.02 -8.75
C GLN A 151 -7.79 49.20 -9.59
N GLN A 152 -7.31 50.27 -8.95
CA GLN A 152 -6.74 51.43 -9.63
C GLN A 152 -5.46 51.08 -10.42
N GLU A 153 -4.55 50.31 -9.81
CA GLU A 153 -3.29 49.92 -10.44
C GLU A 153 -3.51 48.94 -11.62
N VAL A 154 -4.51 48.04 -11.51
CA VAL A 154 -4.93 47.16 -12.62
C VAL A 154 -5.52 47.99 -13.77
N VAL A 155 -6.38 48.97 -13.48
CA VAL A 155 -6.95 49.85 -14.51
C VAL A 155 -5.87 50.67 -15.19
N GLU A 156 -4.89 51.20 -14.46
CA GLU A 156 -3.77 51.96 -15.03
C GLU A 156 -2.94 51.13 -16.01
N LEU A 157 -2.61 49.89 -15.65
CA LEU A 157 -1.85 48.97 -16.50
C LEU A 157 -2.61 48.54 -17.77
N VAL A 158 -3.94 48.39 -17.69
CA VAL A 158 -4.78 48.06 -18.86
C VAL A 158 -4.97 49.29 -19.75
N THR A 159 -5.04 50.50 -19.17
CA THR A 159 -5.21 51.77 -19.90
C THR A 159 -3.97 52.14 -20.72
N GLN A 160 -2.77 51.76 -20.28
CA GLN A 160 -1.51 51.97 -21.01
C GLN A 160 -1.43 51.27 -22.37
N LYS A 161 -2.34 50.33 -22.68
CA LYS A 161 -2.37 49.62 -23.97
C LYS A 161 -3.34 50.22 -25.00
N GLU A 162 -3.81 51.45 -24.78
CA GLU A 162 -4.63 52.23 -25.72
C GLU A 162 -5.86 51.47 -26.27
N MET A 163 -6.68 50.89 -25.37
CA MET A 163 -7.95 50.25 -25.74
C MET A 163 -9.13 51.23 -25.57
N ASP A 164 -10.25 50.94 -26.24
CA ASP A 164 -11.50 51.67 -26.03
C ASP A 164 -11.97 51.59 -24.56
N ARG A 165 -12.64 52.63 -24.07
CA ARG A 165 -12.94 52.83 -22.64
C ARG A 165 -13.78 51.69 -22.06
N GLU A 166 -14.74 51.17 -22.82
CA GLU A 166 -15.64 50.10 -22.39
C GLU A 166 -14.92 48.75 -22.28
N TYR A 167 -14.06 48.44 -23.25
CA TYR A 167 -13.23 47.23 -23.24
C TYR A 167 -12.15 47.29 -22.14
N THR A 168 -11.57 48.46 -21.88
CA THR A 168 -10.58 48.68 -20.82
C THR A 168 -11.12 48.27 -19.45
N MET A 169 -12.35 48.68 -19.13
CA MET A 169 -12.97 48.37 -17.84
C MET A 169 -13.29 46.86 -17.71
N TYR A 170 -13.77 46.23 -18.78
CA TYR A 170 -14.07 44.79 -18.81
C TYR A 170 -12.83 43.91 -18.57
N TYR A 171 -11.72 44.22 -19.25
CA TYR A 171 -10.47 43.48 -19.07
C TYR A 171 -9.85 43.73 -17.69
N ALA A 172 -9.89 44.97 -17.19
CA ALA A 172 -9.40 45.31 -15.87
C ALA A 172 -10.15 44.57 -14.75
N GLU A 173 -11.48 44.46 -14.85
CA GLU A 173 -12.29 43.73 -13.88
C GLU A 173 -11.94 42.23 -13.87
N LYS A 174 -11.84 41.60 -15.05
CA LYS A 174 -11.46 40.17 -15.14
C LYS A 174 -10.03 39.89 -14.64
N VAL A 175 -9.07 40.77 -14.95
CA VAL A 175 -7.70 40.65 -14.44
C VAL A 175 -7.68 40.78 -12.91
N TYR A 176 -8.41 41.75 -12.35
CA TYR A 176 -8.56 41.93 -10.91
C TYR A 176 -9.14 40.68 -10.22
N TYR A 177 -10.22 40.08 -10.76
CA TYR A 177 -10.76 38.83 -10.22
C TYR A 177 -9.77 37.67 -10.30
N ASN A 178 -9.03 37.52 -11.41
CA ASN A 178 -8.02 36.48 -11.56
C ASN A 178 -6.87 36.66 -10.54
N LEU A 179 -6.45 37.90 -10.25
CA LEU A 179 -5.42 38.19 -9.24
C LEU A 179 -5.90 37.88 -7.80
N ILE A 180 -7.17 38.16 -7.49
CA ILE A 180 -7.77 37.78 -6.21
C ILE A 180 -7.89 36.26 -6.10
N GLU A 181 -8.31 35.58 -7.16
CA GLU A 181 -8.40 34.11 -7.21
C GLU A 181 -7.01 33.49 -6.99
N LEU A 182 -5.96 34.03 -7.61
CA LEU A 182 -4.56 33.64 -7.38
C LEU A 182 -4.15 33.83 -5.92
N SER A 183 -4.46 34.98 -5.33
CA SER A 183 -4.13 35.26 -3.92
C SER A 183 -4.83 34.29 -2.96
N ASN A 184 -6.10 33.99 -3.21
CA ASN A 184 -6.89 33.06 -2.40
C ASN A 184 -6.43 31.61 -2.56
N LYS A 185 -6.11 31.14 -3.78
CA LYS A 185 -5.56 29.78 -3.99
C LYS A 185 -4.12 29.62 -3.49
N GLN A 186 -3.35 30.72 -3.42
CA GLN A 186 -2.01 30.73 -2.85
C GLN A 186 -1.99 30.66 -1.31
N LYS A 187 -3.09 30.98 -0.63
CA LYS A 187 -3.19 30.69 0.81
C LYS A 187 -3.03 29.19 0.97
N ILE A 188 -1.89 28.79 1.57
CA ILE A 188 -1.61 27.39 1.85
C ILE A 188 -2.68 26.91 2.83
N SER A 189 -3.71 26.25 2.30
CA SER A 189 -4.70 25.58 3.14
C SER A 189 -3.95 24.60 4.02
N TYR A 190 -4.31 24.55 5.31
CA TYR A 190 -3.80 23.57 6.26
C TYR A 190 -3.88 22.13 5.71
N MET A 191 -4.84 21.85 4.83
CA MET A 191 -4.99 20.56 4.15
C MET A 191 -3.80 20.22 3.22
N ARG A 192 -3.19 21.21 2.56
CA ARG A 192 -2.05 21.02 1.63
C ARG A 192 -0.77 20.61 2.37
N ILE A 193 -0.61 21.01 3.63
CA ILE A 193 0.50 20.61 4.49
C ILE A 193 0.18 19.27 5.18
N ALA A 194 -1.07 19.05 5.57
CA ALA A 194 -1.50 17.81 6.22
C ALA A 194 -1.40 16.58 5.30
N LEU A 195 -1.75 16.72 4.01
CA LEU A 195 -1.75 15.62 3.05
C LEU A 195 -0.39 14.90 2.91
N PRO A 196 0.75 15.58 2.64
CA PRO A 196 2.05 14.92 2.57
C PRO A 196 2.46 14.31 3.91
N LEU A 197 2.05 14.88 5.04
CA LEU A 197 2.32 14.34 6.37
C LEU A 197 1.58 13.01 6.61
N ILE A 198 0.31 12.92 6.20
CA ILE A 198 -0.49 11.69 6.24
C ILE A 198 0.13 10.63 5.31
N LEU A 199 0.55 11.03 4.11
CA LEU A 199 1.21 10.12 3.16
C LEU A 199 2.53 9.58 3.70
N ALA A 200 3.32 10.43 4.37
CA ALA A 200 4.57 10.03 5.02
C ALA A 200 4.31 9.04 6.17
N ALA A 201 3.29 9.29 7.00
CA ALA A 201 2.86 8.37 8.06
C ALA A 201 2.43 7.00 7.49
N LEU A 202 1.71 6.99 6.36
CA LEU A 202 1.38 5.76 5.64
C LEU A 202 2.63 5.06 5.09
N GLY A 203 3.61 5.81 4.58
CA GLY A 203 4.90 5.31 4.13
C GLY A 203 5.63 4.50 5.20
N MET A 204 5.59 4.96 6.45
CA MET A 204 6.18 4.26 7.60
C MET A 204 5.51 2.91 7.91
N LEU A 205 4.24 2.74 7.55
CA LEU A 205 3.49 1.49 7.75
C LEU A 205 3.77 0.44 6.67
N LEU A 206 4.22 0.85 5.47
CA LEU A 206 4.42 -0.04 4.31
C LEU A 206 5.42 -1.18 4.57
N PRO A 207 6.62 -0.96 5.13
CA PRO A 207 7.56 -2.06 5.36
C PRO A 207 6.99 -3.13 6.31
N LYS A 208 6.25 -2.69 7.34
CA LYS A 208 5.61 -3.58 8.31
C LYS A 208 4.48 -4.40 7.68
N THR A 209 3.69 -3.84 6.78
CA THR A 209 2.63 -4.58 6.09
C THR A 209 3.21 -5.60 5.10
N ILE A 210 4.25 -5.22 4.35
CA ILE A 210 4.98 -6.13 3.46
C ILE A 210 5.54 -7.33 4.24
N LEU A 211 6.14 -7.07 5.41
CA LEU A 211 6.68 -8.14 6.26
C LEU A 211 5.59 -9.10 6.75
N ARG A 212 4.41 -8.59 7.14
CA ARG A 212 3.26 -9.44 7.53
C ARG A 212 2.78 -10.31 6.38
N ILE A 213 2.70 -9.75 5.16
CA ILE A 213 2.31 -10.50 3.96
C ILE A 213 3.33 -11.63 3.70
N ARG A 214 4.62 -11.32 3.82
CA ARG A 214 5.69 -12.29 3.66
C ARG A 214 5.61 -13.41 4.71
N ALA A 215 5.46 -13.07 5.99
CA ALA A 215 5.28 -14.06 7.05
C ALA A 215 4.10 -15.00 6.78
N LYS A 216 2.95 -14.43 6.38
CA LYS A 216 1.77 -15.21 6.01
C LYS A 216 2.02 -16.14 4.82
N LYS A 217 2.73 -15.67 3.78
CA LYS A 217 3.08 -16.49 2.62
C LYS A 217 4.04 -17.62 3.01
N THR A 218 5.02 -17.36 3.87
CA THR A 218 5.94 -18.37 4.39
C THR A 218 5.17 -19.45 5.17
N GLU A 219 4.27 -19.05 6.06
CA GLU A 219 3.42 -19.98 6.81
C GLU A 219 2.53 -20.83 5.87
N GLN A 220 1.97 -20.24 4.82
CA GLN A 220 1.21 -20.97 3.81
C GLN A 220 2.08 -22.00 3.07
N LEU A 221 3.29 -21.62 2.66
CA LEU A 221 4.24 -22.54 2.02
C LEU A 221 4.60 -23.70 2.95
N MET A 222 4.84 -23.42 4.24
CA MET A 222 5.08 -24.45 5.25
C MET A 222 3.90 -25.40 5.40
N ASN A 223 2.67 -24.88 5.45
CA ASN A 223 1.47 -25.71 5.55
C ASN A 223 1.26 -26.60 4.32
N ILE A 224 1.46 -26.06 3.12
CA ILE A 224 1.34 -26.83 1.86
C ILE A 224 2.39 -27.94 1.83
N GLU A 225 3.62 -27.62 2.20
CA GLU A 225 4.70 -28.61 2.23
C GLU A 225 4.46 -29.66 3.31
N LEU A 226 4.06 -29.25 4.52
CA LEU A 226 3.74 -30.15 5.62
C LEU A 226 2.64 -31.14 5.22
N ASN A 227 1.57 -30.68 4.55
CA ASN A 227 0.52 -31.57 4.06
C ASN A 227 1.07 -32.65 3.10
N LYS A 228 2.02 -32.29 2.23
CA LYS A 228 2.70 -33.25 1.33
C LYS A 228 3.56 -34.23 2.12
N LEU A 229 4.30 -33.76 3.13
CA LEU A 229 5.13 -34.60 4.00
C LEU A 229 4.27 -35.56 4.85
N GLU A 230 3.12 -35.11 5.36
CA GLU A 230 2.15 -35.94 6.08
C GLU A 230 1.58 -37.05 5.17
N ILE A 231 1.22 -36.75 3.90
CA ILE A 231 0.78 -37.79 2.92
C ILE A 231 1.89 -38.82 2.74
N LEU A 232 3.10 -38.33 2.45
CA LEU A 232 4.24 -39.20 2.17
C LEU A 232 4.55 -40.09 3.36
N THR A 233 4.50 -39.54 4.57
CA THR A 233 4.70 -40.30 5.82
C THR A 233 3.64 -41.37 6.01
N LEU A 234 2.35 -41.06 5.80
CA LEU A 234 1.28 -42.05 5.86
C LEU A 234 1.50 -43.20 4.87
N LEU A 235 1.87 -42.87 3.62
CA LEU A 235 2.16 -43.88 2.60
C LEU A 235 3.36 -44.76 2.96
N LEU A 236 4.37 -44.19 3.63
CA LEU A 236 5.57 -44.92 4.04
C LEU A 236 5.36 -45.74 5.32
N LEU A 237 4.58 -45.25 6.29
CA LEU A 237 4.25 -45.97 7.53
C LEU A 237 3.40 -47.22 7.26
N LYS A 238 2.60 -47.22 6.19
CA LYS A 238 1.85 -48.40 5.73
C LYS A 238 2.74 -49.50 5.15
N LYS A 239 4.01 -49.20 4.83
CA LYS A 239 4.98 -50.20 4.35
C LYS A 239 5.71 -50.82 5.53
N GLU A 240 5.67 -52.14 5.63
CA GLU A 240 6.25 -52.86 6.77
C GLU A 240 7.79 -52.74 6.84
N ASN A 241 8.45 -52.68 5.68
CA ASN A 241 9.91 -52.75 5.56
C ASN A 241 10.66 -51.40 5.68
N ILE A 242 10.01 -50.31 6.09
CA ILE A 242 10.63 -48.97 6.14
C ILE A 242 10.78 -48.48 7.58
N ASN A 243 12.01 -48.13 8.00
CA ASN A 243 12.27 -47.54 9.33
C ASN A 243 12.03 -46.02 9.31
N ILE A 244 11.76 -45.39 10.46
CA ILE A 244 11.57 -43.94 10.63
C ILE A 244 12.76 -43.14 10.12
N TYR A 245 13.99 -43.63 10.32
CA TYR A 245 15.17 -43.02 9.70
C TYR A 245 15.06 -42.91 8.17
N GLN A 246 14.62 -43.99 7.52
CA GLN A 246 14.40 -44.02 6.07
C GLN A 246 13.23 -43.12 5.66
N ILE A 247 12.18 -43.03 6.49
CA ILE A 247 11.09 -42.06 6.29
C ILE A 247 11.67 -40.65 6.27
N LEU A 248 12.46 -40.26 7.28
CA LEU A 248 13.09 -38.94 7.36
C LEU A 248 13.99 -38.62 6.16
N LEU A 249 14.74 -39.60 5.65
CA LEU A 249 15.51 -39.47 4.40
C LEU A 249 14.62 -39.17 3.19
N GLN A 250 13.47 -39.85 3.08
CA GLN A 250 12.50 -39.57 2.02
C GLN A 250 11.85 -38.19 2.18
N LEU A 251 11.54 -37.78 3.41
CA LEU A 251 11.03 -36.44 3.70
C LEU A 251 12.05 -35.38 3.32
N LYS A 252 13.32 -35.53 3.69
CA LYS A 252 14.43 -34.64 3.31
C LYS A 252 14.48 -34.46 1.78
N ARG A 253 14.40 -35.57 1.03
CA ARG A 253 14.48 -35.55 -0.44
C ARG A 253 13.30 -34.82 -1.11
N LYS A 254 12.11 -34.82 -0.49
CA LYS A 254 10.90 -34.19 -1.04
C LYS A 254 10.59 -32.81 -0.46
N SER A 255 11.27 -32.44 0.62
CA SER A 255 11.12 -31.16 1.30
C SER A 255 11.93 -30.05 0.62
N LYS A 256 11.39 -28.82 0.62
CA LYS A 256 12.08 -27.60 0.17
C LYS A 256 12.26 -26.63 1.34
N VAL A 257 11.16 -26.27 2.02
CA VAL A 257 11.13 -25.34 3.15
C VAL A 257 11.63 -25.98 4.44
N PHE A 258 11.34 -27.28 4.66
CA PHE A 258 11.80 -28.01 5.84
C PHE A 258 13.16 -28.71 5.65
N ASN A 259 13.75 -28.64 4.45
CA ASN A 259 14.95 -29.38 4.08
C ASN A 259 16.16 -29.11 4.99
N PRO A 260 16.46 -27.86 5.40
CA PRO A 260 17.58 -27.58 6.30
C PRO A 260 17.43 -28.27 7.66
N TYR A 261 16.22 -28.25 8.22
CA TYR A 261 15.90 -28.86 9.52
C TYR A 261 15.93 -30.39 9.45
N LEU A 262 15.36 -30.96 8.39
CA LEU A 262 15.42 -32.41 8.13
C LEU A 262 16.86 -32.89 7.90
N THR A 263 17.70 -32.10 7.25
CA THR A 263 19.11 -32.44 7.05
C THR A 263 19.87 -32.51 8.37
N ARG A 264 19.70 -31.52 9.25
CA ARG A 264 20.30 -31.55 10.60
C ARG A 264 19.77 -32.73 11.42
N CYS A 265 18.45 -32.96 11.38
CA CYS A 265 17.83 -34.08 12.07
C CYS A 265 18.40 -35.42 11.61
N VAL A 266 18.48 -35.67 10.30
CA VAL A 266 19.02 -36.92 9.74
C VAL A 266 20.48 -37.13 10.12
N ASN A 267 21.28 -36.06 10.22
CA ASN A 267 22.69 -36.16 10.62
C ASN A 267 22.87 -36.54 12.10
N ILE A 268 21.97 -36.10 12.99
CA ILE A 268 22.03 -36.38 14.44
C ILE A 268 21.31 -37.70 14.78
N TYR A 269 20.36 -38.12 13.94
CA TYR A 269 19.48 -39.27 14.19
C TYR A 269 20.22 -40.57 14.56
N PRO A 270 21.34 -40.97 13.91
CA PRO A 270 22.04 -42.20 14.26
C PRO A 270 22.60 -42.21 15.68
N LYS A 271 22.88 -41.03 16.27
CA LYS A 271 23.37 -40.90 17.65
C LYS A 271 22.24 -40.97 18.66
N ASN A 272 21.17 -40.22 18.42
CA ASN A 272 19.99 -40.22 19.28
C ASN A 272 18.76 -39.76 18.48
N ALA A 273 17.87 -40.70 18.16
CA ALA A 273 16.69 -40.46 17.34
C ALA A 273 15.70 -39.49 17.99
N ARG A 274 15.48 -39.59 19.31
CA ARG A 274 14.54 -38.75 20.05
C ARG A 274 15.05 -37.31 20.15
N LEU A 275 16.31 -37.13 20.51
CA LEU A 275 16.95 -35.81 20.60
C LEU A 275 17.00 -35.10 19.24
N ALA A 276 17.25 -35.84 18.16
CA ALA A 276 17.26 -35.29 16.80
C ALA A 276 15.89 -34.68 16.43
N LEU A 277 14.80 -35.40 16.71
CA LEU A 277 13.44 -34.91 16.46
C LEU A 277 13.06 -33.73 17.38
N GLU A 278 13.47 -33.74 18.65
CA GLU A 278 13.24 -32.63 19.59
C GLU A 278 13.99 -31.35 19.18
N THR A 279 15.23 -31.49 18.71
CA THR A 279 16.02 -30.36 18.21
C THR A 279 15.34 -29.75 16.98
N MET A 280 14.92 -30.59 16.03
CA MET A 280 14.19 -30.16 14.84
C MET A 280 12.86 -29.47 15.19
N GLN A 281 12.15 -29.94 16.21
CA GLN A 281 10.91 -29.34 16.70
C GLN A 281 11.16 -27.95 17.30
N LYS A 282 12.24 -27.77 18.08
CA LYS A 282 12.60 -26.48 18.69
C LYS A 282 13.03 -25.45 17.64
N GLU A 283 13.72 -25.87 16.59
CA GLU A 283 14.15 -24.98 15.50
C GLU A 283 13.00 -24.48 14.62
N VAL A 284 11.87 -25.20 14.58
CA VAL A 284 10.73 -24.87 13.73
C VAL A 284 9.57 -24.36 14.58
N GLU A 285 9.40 -23.04 14.61
CA GLU A 285 8.25 -22.37 15.26
C GLU A 285 6.94 -22.53 14.46
N HIS A 286 6.47 -23.77 14.24
CA HIS A 286 5.24 -24.06 13.53
C HIS A 286 4.43 -25.15 14.24
N LYS A 287 3.27 -24.79 14.78
CA LYS A 287 2.44 -25.65 15.64
C LYS A 287 2.09 -26.99 14.99
N GLU A 288 1.62 -26.98 13.74
CA GLU A 288 1.24 -28.22 13.05
C GLU A 288 2.44 -29.09 12.70
N PHE A 289 3.61 -28.49 12.46
CA PHE A 289 4.83 -29.25 12.21
C PHE A 289 5.30 -29.91 13.52
N SER A 290 5.27 -29.18 14.63
CA SER A 290 5.58 -29.70 15.96
C SER A 290 4.68 -30.90 16.33
N ARG A 291 3.37 -30.83 16.04
CA ARG A 291 2.45 -31.96 16.19
C ARG A 291 2.84 -33.16 15.33
N PHE A 292 3.13 -32.93 14.06
CA PHE A 292 3.59 -33.98 13.14
C PHE A 292 4.87 -34.67 13.64
N ILE A 293 5.83 -33.91 14.16
CA ILE A 293 7.06 -34.46 14.74
C ILE A 293 6.80 -35.26 16.02
N ASN A 294 5.90 -34.82 16.89
CA ASN A 294 5.51 -35.62 18.06
C ASN A 294 4.92 -36.97 17.67
N ILE A 295 4.14 -37.04 16.59
CA ILE A 295 3.60 -38.31 16.07
C ILE A 295 4.73 -39.20 15.55
N LEU A 296 5.71 -38.63 14.84
CA LEU A 296 6.90 -39.39 14.42
C LEU A 296 7.72 -39.90 15.61
N LYS A 297 7.86 -39.12 16.69
CA LYS A 297 8.51 -39.57 17.93
C LYS A 297 7.80 -40.77 18.54
N LEU A 298 6.46 -40.73 18.59
CA LEU A 298 5.66 -41.87 19.08
C LEU A 298 5.93 -43.12 18.24
N GLY A 299 6.12 -43.00 16.93
CA GLY A 299 6.43 -44.15 16.07
C GLY A 299 7.79 -44.78 16.31
N ILE A 300 8.73 -44.07 16.97
CA ILE A 300 10.01 -44.67 17.38
C ILE A 300 9.77 -45.63 18.54
N GLU A 301 8.83 -45.30 19.43
CA GLU A 301 8.55 -46.02 20.68
C GLU A 301 7.45 -47.07 20.52
N THR A 302 6.58 -46.90 19.53
CA THR A 302 5.37 -47.71 19.32
C THR A 302 5.33 -48.37 17.94
N ASN A 303 4.31 -49.21 17.71
CA ASN A 303 4.11 -49.87 16.43
C ASN A 303 3.73 -48.88 15.31
N LYS A 304 4.32 -49.07 14.11
CA LYS A 304 4.07 -48.21 12.92
C LYS A 304 2.58 -48.10 12.56
N ARG A 305 1.81 -49.18 12.74
CA ARG A 305 0.35 -49.20 12.48
C ARG A 305 -0.38 -48.18 13.35
N SER A 306 -0.15 -48.20 14.66
CA SER A 306 -0.74 -47.23 15.60
C SER A 306 -0.33 -45.78 15.29
N THR A 307 0.92 -45.56 14.90
CA THR A 307 1.40 -44.22 14.51
C THR A 307 0.74 -43.73 13.23
N ALA A 308 0.51 -44.62 12.25
CA ALA A 308 -0.20 -44.29 11.02
C ALA A 308 -1.66 -43.90 11.30
N GLU A 309 -2.35 -44.62 12.18
CA GLU A 309 -3.72 -44.31 12.61
C GLU A 309 -3.79 -42.95 13.32
N ILE A 310 -2.90 -42.69 14.28
CA ILE A 310 -2.81 -41.39 14.98
C ILE A 310 -2.57 -40.26 13.98
N LEU A 311 -1.65 -40.46 13.02
CA LEU A 311 -1.36 -39.47 11.99
C LEU A 311 -2.57 -39.23 11.07
N GLU A 312 -3.29 -40.29 10.71
CA GLU A 312 -4.49 -40.19 9.88
C GLU A 312 -5.60 -39.44 10.59
N ILE A 313 -5.84 -39.73 11.88
CA ILE A 313 -6.80 -39.01 12.72
C ILE A 313 -6.41 -37.53 12.84
N ALA A 314 -5.16 -37.22 13.19
CA ALA A 314 -4.68 -35.85 13.33
C ALA A 314 -4.87 -35.04 12.04
N ARG A 315 -4.60 -35.66 10.89
CA ARG A 315 -4.81 -35.06 9.57
C ARG A 315 -6.29 -34.86 9.25
N ARG A 316 -7.15 -35.85 9.51
CA ARG A 316 -8.60 -35.73 9.30
C ARG A 316 -9.17 -34.57 10.12
N LEU A 317 -8.78 -34.46 11.39
CA LEU A 317 -9.16 -33.35 12.28
C LEU A 317 -8.66 -32.00 11.78
N LYS A 318 -7.40 -31.91 11.33
CA LYS A 318 -6.85 -30.68 10.73
C LYS A 318 -7.65 -30.25 9.50
N ASN A 319 -7.96 -31.19 8.61
CA ASN A 319 -8.73 -30.93 7.39
C ASN A 319 -10.16 -30.49 7.70
N SER A 320 -10.85 -31.13 8.66
CA SER A 320 -12.21 -30.75 9.04
C SER A 320 -12.26 -29.35 9.65
N ILE A 321 -11.29 -29.01 10.51
CA ILE A 321 -11.14 -27.65 11.06
C ILE A 321 -10.91 -26.63 9.94
N GLN A 322 -10.01 -26.92 8.99
CA GLN A 322 -9.73 -26.02 7.87
C GLN A 322 -10.95 -25.81 6.98
N GLN A 323 -11.73 -26.86 6.72
CA GLN A 323 -12.98 -26.76 5.95
C GLN A 323 -14.03 -25.91 6.69
N ALA A 324 -14.23 -26.13 7.99
CA ALA A 324 -15.15 -25.34 8.79
C ALA A 324 -14.76 -23.84 8.80
N GLN A 325 -13.48 -23.53 9.02
CA GLN A 325 -12.97 -22.16 8.98
C GLN A 325 -13.09 -21.52 7.59
N THR A 326 -12.94 -22.31 6.53
CA THR A 326 -13.07 -21.82 5.15
C THR A 326 -14.52 -21.49 4.84
N LYS A 327 -15.47 -22.36 5.22
CA LYS A 327 -16.91 -22.11 5.10
C LYS A 327 -17.30 -20.82 5.84
N GLU A 328 -16.91 -20.69 7.11
CA GLU A 328 -17.21 -19.50 7.91
C GLU A 328 -16.63 -18.21 7.29
N LYS A 329 -15.41 -18.26 6.73
CA LYS A 329 -14.80 -17.13 6.03
C LYS A 329 -15.56 -16.75 4.76
N ILE A 330 -16.01 -17.75 3.99
CA ILE A 330 -16.84 -17.56 2.80
C ILE A 330 -18.18 -16.92 3.20
N ASP A 331 -18.83 -17.43 4.24
CA ASP A 331 -20.11 -16.89 4.72
C ASP A 331 -19.98 -15.44 5.21
N LYS A 332 -18.93 -15.14 5.98
CA LYS A 332 -18.61 -13.76 6.39
C LYS A 332 -18.29 -12.84 5.21
N LYS A 333 -17.68 -13.35 4.14
CA LYS A 333 -17.42 -12.59 2.91
C LYS A 333 -18.71 -12.33 2.15
N ASN A 334 -19.56 -13.35 2.01
CA ASN A 334 -20.86 -13.25 1.35
C ASN A 334 -21.77 -12.25 2.06
N ARG A 335 -21.85 -12.29 3.40
CA ARG A 335 -22.58 -11.27 4.19
C ARG A 335 -22.08 -9.85 3.95
N ARG A 336 -20.75 -9.64 3.89
CA ARG A 336 -20.19 -8.31 3.59
C ARG A 336 -20.48 -7.85 2.16
N ILE A 337 -20.41 -8.76 1.19
CA ILE A 337 -20.77 -8.45 -0.21
C ILE A 337 -22.25 -8.10 -0.31
N LEU A 338 -23.12 -8.81 0.40
CA LEU A 338 -24.54 -8.52 0.47
C LEU A 338 -24.79 -7.10 1.02
N LEU A 339 -24.17 -6.76 2.16
CA LEU A 339 -24.28 -5.42 2.77
C LEU A 339 -23.82 -4.29 1.82
N ILE A 340 -22.73 -4.49 1.08
CA ILE A 340 -22.23 -3.48 0.13
C ILE A 340 -23.16 -3.35 -1.10
N ARG A 341 -23.79 -4.44 -1.55
CA ARG A 341 -24.68 -4.45 -2.73
C ARG A 341 -26.09 -3.98 -2.42
N PHE A 342 -26.54 -4.07 -1.17
CA PHE A 342 -27.88 -3.70 -0.73
C PHE A 342 -28.30 -2.27 -1.13
N PRO A 343 -27.52 -1.20 -0.90
CA PRO A 343 -27.89 0.16 -1.32
C PRO A 343 -27.94 0.33 -2.84
N MET A 344 -27.10 -0.40 -3.59
CA MET A 344 -27.17 -0.39 -5.07
C MET A 344 -28.48 -1.00 -5.58
N ILE A 345 -28.97 -2.06 -4.94
CA ILE A 345 -30.23 -2.72 -5.31
C ILE A 345 -31.42 -1.81 -4.97
N ILE A 346 -31.41 -1.16 -3.79
CA ILE A 346 -32.47 -0.20 -3.40
C ILE A 346 -32.51 0.97 -4.38
N ALA A 347 -31.38 1.60 -4.68
CA ALA A 347 -31.32 2.72 -5.61
C ALA A 347 -31.81 2.34 -7.03
N ALA A 348 -31.53 1.10 -7.48
CA ALA A 348 -32.03 0.60 -8.75
C ALA A 348 -33.56 0.40 -8.75
N ILE A 349 -34.12 -0.09 -7.64
CA ILE A 349 -35.57 -0.25 -7.47
C ILE A 349 -36.26 1.13 -7.41
N GLU A 350 -35.70 2.08 -6.66
CA GLU A 350 -36.21 3.45 -6.59
C GLU A 350 -36.23 4.10 -7.98
N LEU A 351 -35.12 4.03 -8.73
CA LEU A 351 -35.02 4.59 -10.08
C LEU A 351 -36.04 3.99 -11.06
N LEU A 352 -36.42 2.73 -10.89
CA LEU A 352 -37.34 2.02 -11.79
C LEU A 352 -38.82 2.25 -11.40
N LEU A 353 -39.14 2.30 -10.11
CA LEU A 353 -40.51 2.46 -9.61
C LEU A 353 -40.99 3.91 -9.63
N LEU A 354 -40.12 4.88 -9.32
CA LEU A 354 -40.48 6.32 -9.33
C LEU A 354 -41.12 6.78 -10.65
N PRO A 355 -40.55 6.55 -11.84
CA PRO A 355 -41.16 7.01 -13.08
C PRO A 355 -42.50 6.34 -13.36
N MET A 356 -42.67 5.06 -12.99
CA MET A 356 -43.95 4.36 -13.15
C MET A 356 -45.04 4.94 -12.23
N ILE A 357 -44.70 5.27 -10.98
CA ILE A 357 -45.64 5.86 -10.03
C ILE A 357 -46.03 7.29 -10.48
N ILE A 358 -45.08 8.09 -10.97
CA ILE A 358 -45.34 9.43 -11.48
C ILE A 358 -46.29 9.38 -12.68
N ILE A 359 -46.03 8.50 -13.65
CA ILE A 359 -46.90 8.32 -14.83
C ILE A 359 -48.29 7.82 -14.43
N PHE A 360 -48.39 6.93 -13.42
CA PHE A 360 -49.67 6.45 -12.93
C PHE A 360 -50.46 7.55 -12.21
N TYR A 361 -49.78 8.40 -11.43
CA TYR A 361 -50.39 9.53 -10.73
C TYR A 361 -50.84 10.65 -11.68
N GLU A 362 -50.08 10.93 -12.75
CA GLU A 362 -50.48 11.94 -13.75
C GLU A 362 -51.64 11.47 -14.65
N ASN A 363 -51.90 10.17 -14.74
CA ASN A 363 -52.98 9.58 -15.54
C ASN A 363 -54.25 9.22 -14.73
N MET A 364 -54.27 9.54 -13.44
CA MET A 364 -55.46 9.48 -12.57
C MET A 364 -56.00 10.89 -12.34
#